data_AF-A0A7C4X180-F1
#
_entry.id   AF-A0A7C4X180-F1
#
_cell.length_a   1.000
_cell.length_b   1.000
_cell.length_c   1.000
_cell.angle_alpha   90.00
_cell.angle_beta   90.00
_cell.angle_gamma   90.00
#
_symmetry.space_group_name_H-M   'P 1'
#
loop_
_entity.id
_entity.type
_entity.pdbx_description
1 polymer ?
#
loop_
_entity_poly.entity_id
_entity_poly.type
_entity_poly.pdbx_seq_one_letter_code
_entity_poly.pdbx_strand_id
1 'polypeptide(L)' 'MRTKELIGLVLTALGLLLYIYAVVDGGMKGGIGVRGRVELTPILMALGMYAVLIGPALWLGEVPIAIKKFIEAKTGRKLG' A
#
# COMPACT_ATOMS: atom_id res chain seq x y z
N MET A 1 1.01 -6.46 22.56
CA MET A 1 1.26 -5.70 21.32
C MET A 1 1.71 -4.31 21.69
N ARG A 2 2.85 -3.84 21.16
CA ARG A 2 3.27 -2.45 21.31
C ARG A 2 2.34 -1.56 20.49
N THR A 3 2.09 -0.32 20.92
CA THR A 3 1.20 0.64 20.22
C THR A 3 1.54 0.78 18.73
N LYS A 4 2.84 0.69 18.38
CA LYS A 4 3.34 0.72 16.99
C LYS A 4 2.84 -0.47 16.15
N GLU A 5 2.80 -1.66 16.74
CA GLU A 5 2.37 -2.88 16.07
C GLU A 5 0.86 -2.84 15.77
N LEU A 6 0.08 -2.33 16.72
CA LEU A 6 -1.36 -2.15 16.58
C LEU A 6 -1.69 -1.12 15.49
N ILE A 7 -0.99 0.01 15.49
CA ILE A 7 -1.11 1.04 14.45
C ILE A 7 -0.74 0.46 13.07
N GLY A 8 0.35 -0.30 12.99
CA GLY A 8 0.78 -0.96 11.76
C GLY A 8 -0.27 -1.94 11.22
N LEU A 9 -0.86 -2.76 12.09
CA LEU A 9 -1.92 -3.70 11.70
C LEU A 9 -3.15 -2.96 11.17
N VAL A 10 -3.60 -1.92 11.88
CA VAL A 10 -4.75 -1.10 11.46
C VAL A 10 -4.47 -0.38 10.14
N LEU A 11 -3.28 0.20 9.97
CA LEU A 11 -2.88 0.83 8.71
C LEU A 11 -2.86 -0.16 7.55
N THR A 12 -2.34 -1.37 7.79
CA THR A 12 -2.27 -2.42 6.78
C THR A 12 -3.67 -2.84 6.36
N ALA A 13 -4.56 -3.09 7.32
CA ALA A 13 -5.94 -3.49 7.06
C ALA A 13 -6.72 -2.40 6.30
N LEU A 14 -6.61 -1.15 6.73
CA LEU A 14 -7.24 -0.01 6.05
C LEU A 14 -6.68 0.21 4.65
N GLY A 15 -5.36 0.10 4.49
CA GLY A 15 -4.69 0.22 3.20
C GLY A 15 -5.17 -0.85 2.21
N LEU A 16 -5.28 -2.10 2.67
CA LEU A 16 -5.78 -3.21 1.85
C LEU A 16 -7.23 -2.98 1.42
N LEU A 17 -8.08 -2.55 2.35
CA LEU A 17 -9.48 -2.24 2.06
C LEU A 17 -9.62 -1.11 1.04
N LEU A 18 -8.85 -0.03 1.21
CA LEU A 18 -8.83 1.09 0.27
C LEU A 18 -8.34 0.67 -1.12
N TYR A 19 -7.31 -0.18 -1.18
CA TYR A 19 -6.77 -0.67 -2.44
C TYR A 19 -7.79 -1.56 -3.18
N ILE A 20 -8.41 -2.51 -2.46
CA ILE A 20 -9.47 -3.37 -3.03
C ILE A 20 -10.64 -2.52 -3.51
N TYR A 21 -11.11 -1.56 -2.70
CA TYR A 21 -12.18 -0.65 -3.08
C TYR A 21 -11.85 0.11 -4.37
N ALA A 22 -10.64 0.69 -4.47
CA ALA A 22 -10.23 1.44 -5.64
C ALA A 22 -10.14 0.56 -6.91
N VAL A 23 -9.69 -0.69 -6.78
CA VAL A 23 -9.65 -1.66 -7.89
C VAL A 23 -11.05 -2.04 -8.34
N VAL A 24 -11.97 -2.32 -7.40
CA VAL A 24 -13.37 -2.66 -7.71
C VAL A 24 -14.08 -1.47 -8.35
N ASP A 25 -13.95 -0.27 -7.78
CA ASP A 25 -14.53 0.96 -8.30
C ASP A 25 -14.02 1.27 -9.72
N GLY A 26 -12.71 1.15 -9.95
CA GLY A 26 -12.11 1.30 -11.27
C GLY A 26 -12.59 0.26 -12.28
N GLY A 27 -12.74 -1.00 -11.85
CA GLY A 27 -13.28 -2.08 -12.68
C GLY A 27 -14.75 -1.87 -13.05
N MET A 28 -15.58 -1.42 -12.10
CA MET A 28 -17.00 -1.13 -12.33
C MET A 28 -17.21 0.09 -13.24
N LYS A 29 -16.33 1.09 -13.15
CA LYS A 29 -16.40 2.30 -13.99
C LYS A 29 -15.75 2.14 -15.36
N GLY A 30 -15.12 1.00 -15.64
CA GLY A 30 -14.43 0.72 -16.90
C GLY A 30 -13.13 1.50 -17.10
N GLY A 31 -12.58 2.09 -16.04
CA GLY A 31 -11.37 2.90 -16.11
C GLY A 31 -11.04 3.57 -14.77
N ILE A 32 -9.76 3.87 -14.56
CA ILE A 32 -9.25 4.62 -13.41
C ILE A 32 -8.73 5.96 -13.95
N GLY A 33 -9.27 7.08 -13.46
CA GLY A 33 -8.79 8.41 -13.84
C GLY A 33 -9.28 8.84 -15.22
N VAL A 34 -10.56 8.67 -15.51
CA VAL A 34 -11.16 9.13 -16.78
C VAL A 34 -11.12 10.66 -16.84
N ARG A 35 -10.47 11.22 -17.88
CA ARG A 35 -10.35 12.67 -18.08
C ARG A 35 -11.74 13.31 -18.16
N GLY A 36 -11.99 14.30 -17.29
CA GLY A 36 -13.25 15.07 -17.27
C GLY A 36 -14.12 14.85 -16.03
N ARG A 37 -13.75 13.94 -15.12
CA ARG A 37 -14.35 13.83 -13.78
C ARG A 37 -13.27 13.89 -12.70
N VAL A 38 -13.56 14.59 -11.60
CA VAL A 38 -12.72 14.52 -10.40
C VAL A 38 -12.95 13.16 -9.76
N GLU A 39 -12.13 12.19 -10.12
CA GLU A 39 -12.15 10.86 -9.53
C GLU A 39 -11.19 10.82 -8.34
N LEU A 40 -11.73 10.50 -7.16
CA LEU A 40 -10.94 10.25 -5.96
C LEU A 40 -10.26 8.87 -6.00
N THR A 41 -10.62 8.02 -6.96
CA THR A 41 -10.14 6.65 -7.11
C THR A 41 -8.60 6.56 -7.20
N PRO A 42 -7.89 7.38 -8.02
CA PRO A 42 -6.43 7.37 -8.07
C PRO A 42 -5.78 7.81 -6.74
N ILE A 43 -6.39 8.77 -6.05
CA ILE A 43 -5.91 9.27 -4.75
C ILE A 43 -6.06 8.18 -3.68
N LEU A 44 -7.22 7.52 -3.62
CA LEU A 44 -7.48 6.42 -2.70
C LEU A 44 -6.57 5.23 -2.98
N MET A 45 -6.27 4.95 -4.25
CA MET A 45 -5.35 3.90 -4.64
C MET A 45 -3.91 4.20 -4.21
N ALA A 46 -3.45 5.45 -4.37
CA ALA A 46 -2.14 5.89 -3.88
C ALA A 46 -2.05 5.81 -2.35
N LEU A 47 -3.06 6.33 -1.63
CA LEU A 47 -3.11 6.27 -0.16
C LEU A 47 -3.15 4.83 0.35
N GLY A 48 -3.96 3.97 -0.26
CA GLY A 48 -4.03 2.55 0.04
C GLY A 48 -2.68 1.86 -0.17
N MET A 49 -2.01 2.16 -1.29
CA MET A 49 -0.67 1.63 -1.58
C MET A 49 0.36 2.06 -0.53
N TYR A 50 0.44 3.35 -0.18
CA TYR A 50 1.35 3.80 0.88
C TYR A 50 1.05 3.16 2.23
N ALA A 51 -0.23 3.01 2.59
CA ALA A 51 -0.64 2.35 3.83
C ALA A 51 -0.27 0.85 3.85
N VAL A 52 -0.39 0.14 2.72
CA VAL A 52 0.05 -1.26 2.58
C VAL A 52 1.57 -1.41 2.61
N LEU A 53 2.33 -0.37 2.25
CA LEU A 53 3.79 -0.41 2.36
C LEU A 53 4.29 -0.07 3.77
N ILE A 54 3.69 0.94 4.41
CA ILE A 54 4.12 1.44 5.72
C ILE A 54 3.55 0.59 6.86
N GLY A 55 2.32 0.10 6.72
CA GLY A 55 1.62 -0.68 7.74
C GLY A 55 2.39 -1.93 8.18
N PRO A 56 2.82 -2.82 7.26
CA PRO A 56 3.59 -4.01 7.59
C PRO A 56 4.96 -3.67 8.18
N ALA A 57 5.60 -2.59 7.71
CA ALA A 57 6.87 -2.13 8.26
C ALA A 57 6.72 -1.66 9.72
N LEU A 58 5.60 -1.02 10.07
CA LEU A 58 5.28 -0.63 11.45
C LEU A 58 4.81 -1.81 12.30
N TRP A 59 4.16 -2.79 11.68
CA TRP A 59 3.61 -3.96 12.38
C TRP A 59 4.67 -5.00 12.71
N LEU A 60 5.50 -5.36 11.72
CA LEU A 60 6.49 -6.43 11.84
C LEU A 60 7.89 -5.89 12.17
N GLY A 61 8.10 -4.57 12.08
CA GLY A 61 9.41 -3.96 12.26
C GLY A 61 10.42 -4.28 11.14
N GLU A 62 9.99 -5.05 10.13
CA GLU A 62 10.79 -5.47 8.98
C GLU A 62 10.17 -4.92 7.69
N VAL A 63 11.02 -4.48 6.77
CA VAL A 63 10.61 -4.01 5.44
C VAL A 63 10.04 -5.20 4.65
N PRO A 64 8.91 -5.05 3.92
CA PRO A 64 8.34 -6.12 3.10
C PRO A 64 9.39 -6.80 2.22
N ILE A 65 9.45 -8.14 2.24
CA ILE A 65 10.48 -8.95 1.55
C ILE A 65 10.58 -8.58 0.07
N ALA A 66 9.47 -8.23 -0.58
CA ALA A 66 9.46 -7.78 -1.97
C ALA A 66 10.25 -6.47 -2.19
N ILE A 67 10.11 -5.50 -1.28
CA ILE A 67 10.89 -4.25 -1.31
C ILE A 67 12.34 -4.54 -0.98
N LYS A 68 12.60 -5.38 0.03
CA LYS A 68 13.96 -5.78 0.39
C LYS A 68 14.68 -6.39 -0.81
N LYS A 69 14.07 -7.38 -1.47
CA LYS A 69 14.59 -7.99 -2.71
C LYS A 69 14.74 -6.99 -3.86
N PHE A 70 13.80 -6.06 -4.02
CA PHE A 70 13.90 -5.02 -5.04
C PHE A 70 15.09 -4.08 -4.82
N ILE A 71 15.32 -3.64 -3.58
CA ILE A 71 16.47 -2.80 -3.22
C ILE A 71 17.77 -3.60 -3.32
N GLU A 72 17.80 -4.84 -2.82
CA GLU A 72 18.97 -5.72 -2.96
C GLU A 72 19.33 -5.94 -4.44
N ALA A 73 18.34 -6.14 -5.31
CA ALA A 73 18.55 -6.26 -6.76
C ALA A 73 19.04 -4.95 -7.40
N LYS A 74 18.55 -3.80 -6.92
CA LYS A 74 18.90 -2.47 -7.48
C LYS A 74 20.23 -1.92 -6.95
N THR A 75 20.64 -2.32 -5.74
CA THR A 75 21.81 -1.78 -5.04
C THR A 75 22.95 -2.80 -4.92
N GLY A 76 22.71 -4.08 -5.19
CA GLY A 76 23.70 -5.16 -5.09
C GLY A 76 24.16 -5.47 -3.66
N ARG A 77 23.54 -4.85 -2.64
CA ARG A 77 23.85 -5.06 -1.22
C ARG A 77 22.71 -5.79 -0.54
N LYS A 78 23.04 -6.87 0.17
CA LYS A 78 22.11 -7.54 1.09
C LYS A 78 21.77 -6.61 2.25
N LEU A 79 20.48 -6.39 2.49
CA LEU A 79 20.01 -5.67 3.67
C LEU A 79 19.80 -6.70 4.79
N GLY A 80 20.32 -6.42 5.98
CA GLY A 80 20.12 -7.24 7.18
C GLY A 80 18.65 -7.29 7.56
#